data_AF-A0A0T5P8T3-F1
#
_entry.id   AF-A0A0T5P8T3-F1
#
_cell.length_a   1.000
_cell.length_b   1.000
_cell.length_c   1.000
_cell.angle_alpha   90.00
_cell.angle_beta   90.00
_cell.angle_gamma   90.00
#
_symmetry.space_group_name_H-M   'P 1'
#
loop_
_entity.id
_entity.type
_entity.pdbx_description
1 polymer ?
#
loop_
_entity_poly.entity_id
_entity_poly.type
_entity_poly.pdbx_seq_one_letter_code
_entity_poly.pdbx_strand_id
1 'polypeptide(L)'
;MLDIIERSPSVGSLRCDPMTTDEIDAHPDRDRIWATISAMSGHIESERHEGYEEGAAEVKDAVEEETDRCEEELDRWIEKLADDAEGMTKEWLVDQLITASAKEILS
;
A
#
# COMPACT_ATOMS: atom_id res chain seq x y z
N MET A 1 51.69 24.84 -30.49
CA MET A 1 51.40 23.42 -30.25
C MET A 1 51.01 23.32 -28.78
N LEU A 2 49.74 23.62 -28.48
CA LEU A 2 49.19 23.68 -27.12
C LEU A 2 48.07 22.64 -27.05
N ASP A 3 48.47 21.37 -26.96
CA ASP A 3 47.55 20.26 -26.66
C ASP A 3 47.80 19.85 -25.21
N ILE A 4 47.25 20.60 -24.27
CA ILE A 4 47.00 20.14 -22.90
C ILE A 4 45.55 20.47 -22.59
N ILE A 5 44.65 19.79 -23.30
CA ILE A 5 43.25 19.68 -22.94
C ILE A 5 42.98 18.19 -22.67
N GLU A 6 42.26 17.97 -21.58
CA GLU A 6 41.48 16.76 -21.27
C GLU A 6 42.25 15.47 -20.95
N ARG A 7 42.37 15.22 -19.65
CA ARG A 7 41.86 13.97 -19.06
C ARG A 7 41.52 14.24 -17.61
N SER A 8 40.24 14.47 -17.32
CA SER A 8 39.71 14.25 -15.97
C SER A 8 40.10 12.84 -15.55
N PRO A 9 40.56 12.61 -14.30
CA PRO A 9 40.85 11.26 -13.82
C PRO A 9 39.67 10.37 -14.15
N SER A 10 39.92 9.21 -14.75
CA SER A 10 38.85 8.27 -15.06
C SER A 10 38.13 7.92 -13.75
N VAL A 11 36.80 7.85 -13.75
CA VAL A 11 36.00 7.57 -12.54
C VAL A 11 36.43 6.25 -11.86
N GLY A 12 37.07 5.35 -12.61
CA GLY A 12 37.70 4.13 -12.08
C GLY A 12 38.89 4.37 -11.15
N SER A 13 39.58 5.52 -11.23
CA SER A 13 40.69 5.90 -10.33
C SER A 13 40.24 6.51 -9.00
N LEU A 14 38.94 6.79 -8.85
CA LEU A 14 38.31 7.22 -7.60
C LEU A 14 37.68 6.06 -6.81
N ARG A 15 37.90 4.82 -7.27
CA ARG A 15 37.51 3.64 -6.50
C ARG A 15 38.48 3.48 -5.34
N CYS A 16 38.03 3.91 -4.17
CA CYS A 16 38.68 3.55 -2.91
C CYS A 16 38.17 2.17 -2.51
N ASP A 17 39.09 1.26 -2.21
CA ASP A 17 38.73 0.03 -1.53
C ASP A 17 38.17 0.38 -0.14
N PRO A 18 37.08 -0.27 0.30
CA PRO A 18 36.49 0.00 1.59
C PRO A 18 37.50 -0.34 2.70
N MET A 19 37.74 0.61 3.59
CA MET A 19 38.58 0.39 4.77
C MET A 19 37.84 -0.47 5.79
N THR A 20 38.58 -1.36 6.43
CA THR A 20 38.11 -2.09 7.61
C THR A 20 38.02 -1.16 8.82
N THR A 21 37.28 -1.57 9.84
CA THR A 21 37.16 -0.81 11.10
C THR A 21 38.50 -0.59 11.77
N ASP A 22 39.37 -1.61 11.76
CA ASP A 22 40.69 -1.55 12.38
C ASP A 22 41.60 -0.55 11.63
N GLU A 23 41.49 -0.48 10.30
CA GLU A 23 42.20 0.51 9.49
C GLU A 23 41.68 1.93 9.71
N ILE A 24 40.38 2.09 9.94
CA ILE A 24 39.77 3.37 10.30
C ILE A 24 40.27 3.82 11.67
N ASP A 25 40.31 2.93 12.66
CA ASP A 25 40.74 3.25 14.03
C ASP A 25 42.22 3.62 14.13
N ALA A 26 43.04 3.03 13.26
CA ALA A 26 44.45 3.37 13.10
C ALA A 26 44.70 4.64 12.25
N HIS A 27 43.67 5.18 11.58
CA HIS A 27 43.81 6.33 10.69
C HIS A 27 44.00 7.64 11.49
N PRO A 28 44.90 8.55 11.08
CA PRO A 28 45.10 9.83 11.76
C PRO A 28 43.83 10.69 11.84
N ASP A 29 42.94 10.56 10.86
CA ASP A 29 41.64 11.24 10.80
C ASP A 29 40.46 10.40 11.32
N ARG A 30 40.69 9.33 12.11
CA ARG A 30 39.64 8.40 12.55
C ARG A 30 38.39 9.10 13.12
N ASP A 31 38.59 10.17 13.90
CA ASP A 31 37.49 10.85 14.61
C ASP A 31 36.55 11.52 13.61
N ARG A 32 37.11 12.07 12.52
CA ARG A 32 36.34 12.67 11.43
C ARG A 32 35.64 11.62 10.57
N ILE A 33 36.31 10.49 10.32
CA ILE A 33 35.73 9.36 9.57
C ILE A 33 34.52 8.81 10.34
N TRP A 34 34.67 8.52 11.63
CA TRP A 34 33.58 8.03 12.47
C TRP A 34 32.45 9.03 12.67
N ALA A 35 32.75 10.33 12.78
CA ALA A 35 31.72 11.36 12.81
C ALA A 35 30.90 11.39 11.52
N THR A 36 31.56 11.22 10.37
CA THR A 36 30.89 11.15 9.07
C THR A 36 30.02 9.91 8.94
N ILE A 37 30.55 8.74 9.32
CA ILE A 37 29.80 7.47 9.33
C ILE A 37 28.56 7.61 10.21
N SER A 38 28.73 8.16 11.42
CA SER A 38 27.62 8.34 12.37
C SER A 38 26.54 9.29 11.83
N ALA A 39 26.93 10.39 11.18
CA ALA A 39 25.99 11.30 10.54
C ALA A 39 25.23 10.63 9.39
N MET A 40 25.92 9.86 8.54
CA MET A 40 25.28 9.12 7.45
C MET A 40 24.35 8.02 7.96
N SER A 41 24.75 7.28 9.00
CA SER A 41 23.87 6.29 9.64
C SER A 41 22.60 6.93 10.20
N GLY A 42 22.71 8.12 10.81
CA GLY A 42 21.54 8.87 11.28
C GLY A 42 20.60 9.27 10.14
N HIS A 43 21.14 9.73 9.01
CA HIS A 43 20.34 10.05 7.83
C HIS A 43 19.63 8.82 7.24
N ILE A 44 20.34 7.71 7.08
CA ILE A 44 19.77 6.45 6.57
C ILE A 44 18.63 5.96 7.48
N GLU A 45 18.80 6.05 8.80
CA GLU A 45 17.78 5.64 9.76
C GLU A 45 16.54 6.55 9.68
N SER A 46 16.72 7.87 9.51
CA SER A 46 15.62 8.83 9.31
C SER A 46 14.84 8.53 8.03
N GLU A 47 15.54 8.40 6.90
CA GLU A 47 14.91 8.09 5.60
C GLU A 47 14.16 6.76 5.65
N ARG A 48 14.72 5.77 6.34
CA ARG A 48 14.06 4.48 6.53
C ARG A 48 12.78 4.62 7.35
N HIS A 49 12.81 5.40 8.43
CA HIS A 49 11.64 5.62 9.28
C HIS A 49 10.53 6.35 8.53
N GLU A 50 10.87 7.43 7.81
CA GLU A 50 9.94 8.19 6.98
C GLU A 50 9.31 7.29 5.90
N GLY A 51 10.11 6.48 5.21
CA GLY A 51 9.60 5.53 4.22
C GLY A 51 8.67 4.45 4.81
N TYR A 52 8.92 4.01 6.05
CA TYR A 52 8.01 3.09 6.74
C TYR A 52 6.67 3.75 7.12
N GLU A 53 6.69 5.00 7.59
CA GLU A 53 5.47 5.73 7.95
C GLU A 53 4.62 6.04 6.72
N GLU A 54 5.25 6.50 5.63
CA GLU A 54 4.56 6.76 4.37
C GLU A 54 3.95 5.47 3.78
N GLY A 55 4.72 4.39 3.74
CA GLY A 55 4.21 3.10 3.26
C GLY A 55 3.11 2.52 4.15
N ALA A 56 3.16 2.73 5.46
CA ALA A 56 2.10 2.31 6.38
C ALA A 56 0.81 3.12 6.19
N ALA A 57 0.93 4.42 5.91
CA ALA A 57 -0.22 5.28 5.60
C ALA A 57 -0.87 4.87 4.27
N GLU A 58 -0.08 4.63 3.23
CA GLU A 58 -0.60 4.18 1.92
C GLU A 58 -1.37 2.86 2.02
N VAL A 59 -0.84 1.89 2.77
CA VAL A 59 -1.53 0.60 2.99
C VAL A 59 -2.81 0.79 3.78
N LYS A 60 -2.81 1.67 4.78
CA LYS A 60 -4.01 1.97 5.59
C LYS A 60 -5.11 2.60 4.73
N ASP A 61 -4.76 3.59 3.92
CA ASP A 61 -5.71 4.27 3.03
C ASP A 61 -6.31 3.30 2.00
N ALA A 62 -5.48 2.43 1.41
CA ALA A 62 -5.96 1.41 0.48
C ALA A 62 -6.91 0.38 1.14
N VAL A 63 -6.66 0.01 2.39
CA VAL A 63 -7.53 -0.90 3.15
C VAL A 63 -8.84 -0.22 3.52
N GLU A 64 -8.81 1.06 3.89
CA GLU A 64 -10.02 1.85 4.18
C GLU A 64 -10.90 1.98 2.93
N GLU A 65 -10.33 2.35 1.78
CA GLU A 65 -11.07 2.43 0.50
C GLU A 65 -11.71 1.09 0.11
N GLU A 66 -10.98 -0.02 0.31
CA GLU A 66 -11.48 -1.35 0.00
C GLU A 66 -12.61 -1.79 0.95
N THR A 67 -12.52 -1.39 2.21
CA THR A 67 -13.54 -1.67 3.23
C THR A 67 -14.82 -0.91 2.91
N ASP A 68 -14.73 0.39 2.63
CA ASP A 68 -15.86 1.23 2.24
C ASP A 68 -16.58 0.66 1.02
N ARG A 69 -15.81 0.23 0.00
CA ARG A 69 -16.38 -0.43 -1.18
C ARG A 69 -17.13 -1.70 -0.83
N CYS A 70 -16.56 -2.55 0.03
CA CYS A 70 -17.21 -3.79 0.45
C CYS A 70 -18.52 -3.51 1.21
N GLU A 71 -18.55 -2.49 2.07
CA GLU A 71 -19.76 -2.09 2.80
C GLU A 71 -20.86 -1.62 1.85
N GLU A 72 -20.53 -0.76 0.88
CA GLU A 72 -21.49 -0.31 -0.14
C GLU A 72 -22.05 -1.46 -1.00
N GLU A 73 -21.21 -2.45 -1.32
CA GLU A 73 -21.70 -3.64 -2.01
C GLU A 73 -22.66 -4.43 -1.13
N LEU A 74 -22.30 -4.66 0.13
CA LEU A 74 -23.12 -5.40 1.09
C LEU A 74 -24.50 -4.77 1.26
N ASP A 75 -24.55 -3.44 1.43
CA ASP A 75 -25.82 -2.70 1.53
C ASP A 75 -26.67 -2.88 0.27
N ARG A 76 -26.07 -2.78 -0.92
CA ARG A 76 -26.76 -3.01 -2.20
C ARG A 76 -27.31 -4.43 -2.32
N TRP A 77 -26.56 -5.43 -1.85
CA TRP A 77 -27.02 -6.82 -1.81
C TRP A 77 -28.15 -7.03 -0.81
N ILE A 78 -28.10 -6.37 0.35
CA ILE A 78 -29.17 -6.41 1.36
C ILE A 78 -30.46 -5.80 0.81
N GLU A 79 -30.38 -4.62 0.19
CA GLU A 79 -31.55 -3.97 -0.44
C GLU A 79 -32.16 -4.86 -1.52
N LYS A 80 -31.33 -5.40 -2.41
CA LYS A 80 -31.81 -6.30 -3.46
C LYS A 80 -32.48 -7.56 -2.89
N LEU A 81 -31.90 -8.17 -1.85
CA LEU A 81 -32.49 -9.33 -1.19
C LEU A 81 -33.84 -9.01 -0.53
N ALA A 82 -33.98 -7.80 0.03
CA ALA A 82 -35.25 -7.34 0.60
C ALA A 82 -36.32 -7.18 -0.48
N ASP A 83 -35.99 -6.56 -1.62
CA ASP A 83 -36.88 -6.41 -2.76
C ASP A 83 -37.31 -7.76 -3.35
N ASP A 84 -36.34 -8.67 -3.54
CA ASP A 84 -36.59 -10.02 -4.05
C ASP A 84 -37.52 -10.80 -3.11
N ALA A 85 -37.30 -10.70 -1.79
CA ALA A 85 -38.16 -11.33 -0.79
C ALA A 85 -39.58 -10.74 -0.81
N GLU A 86 -39.73 -9.42 -0.93
CA GLU A 86 -41.04 -8.78 -1.03
C GLU A 86 -41.77 -9.22 -2.31
N GLY A 87 -41.07 -9.27 -3.45
CA GLY A 87 -41.62 -9.77 -4.72
C GLY A 87 -42.15 -11.19 -4.60
N MET A 88 -41.35 -12.10 -4.04
CA MET A 88 -41.76 -13.50 -3.82
C MET A 88 -43.00 -13.62 -2.93
N THR A 89 -43.11 -12.81 -1.87
CA THR A 89 -44.30 -12.85 -0.99
C THR A 89 -45.56 -12.38 -1.70
N LYS A 90 -45.47 -11.33 -2.53
CA LYS A 90 -46.60 -10.82 -3.33
C LYS A 90 -47.07 -11.87 -4.33
N GLU A 91 -46.15 -12.50 -5.05
CA GLU A 91 -46.46 -13.53 -6.05
C GLU A 91 -47.15 -14.75 -5.40
N TRP A 92 -46.62 -15.21 -4.27
CA TRP A 92 -47.24 -16.28 -3.49
C TRP A 92 -48.66 -15.95 -3.00
N LEU A 93 -48.89 -14.72 -2.53
CA LEU A 93 -50.23 -14.28 -2.10
C LEU A 93 -51.21 -14.22 -3.28
N VAL A 94 -50.77 -13.79 -4.46
CA VAL A 94 -51.59 -13.78 -5.68
C VAL A 94 -52.02 -15.20 -6.05
N ASP A 95 -51.09 -16.16 -6.04
CA ASP A 95 -51.39 -17.56 -6.35
C ASP A 95 -52.41 -18.18 -5.36
N GLN A 96 -52.30 -17.85 -4.07
CA GLN A 96 -53.27 -18.29 -3.06
C GLN A 96 -54.66 -17.70 -3.31
N LEU A 97 -54.76 -16.41 -3.66
CA LEU A 97 -56.01 -15.72 -3.98
C LEU A 97 -56.70 -16.29 -5.22
N ILE A 98 -55.93 -16.57 -6.28
CA ILE A 98 -56.44 -17.22 -7.49
C ILE A 98 -56.99 -18.60 -7.16
N THR A 99 -56.24 -19.39 -6.39
CA THR A 99 -56.63 -20.75 -5.99
C THR A 99 -57.89 -20.75 -5.12
N ALA A 100 -58.00 -19.80 -4.17
CA ALA A 100 -59.18 -19.66 -3.33
C ALA A 100 -60.42 -19.24 -4.13
N SER A 101 -60.27 -18.27 -5.04
CA SER A 101 -61.37 -17.78 -5.89
C SER A 101 -61.87 -18.87 -6.86
N ALA A 102 -60.95 -19.67 -7.42
CA ALA A 102 -61.32 -20.79 -8.27
C ALA A 102 -62.12 -21.87 -7.51
N LYS A 103 -61.83 -22.09 -6.22
CA LYS A 103 -62.61 -22.99 -5.36
C LYS A 103 -64.01 -22.47 -5.07
N GLU A 104 -64.18 -21.17 -4.84
CA GLU A 104 -65.51 -20.57 -4.62
C GLU A 104 -66.40 -20.65 -5.86
N ILE A 105 -65.85 -20.45 -7.06
CA ILE A 105 -66.62 -20.50 -8.32
C ILE A 105 -67.08 -21.94 -8.67
N LEU A 106 -66.31 -22.95 -8.25
CA LEU A 106 -66.58 -24.36 -8.54
C LEU A 106 -67.39 -25.07 -7.45
N SER A 107 -67.74 -24.39 -6.36
CA SER A 107 -68.60 -24.87 -5.27
C SER A 107 -70.04 -24.42 -5.45
#